data_AF-A0A6I4TZ17-F1
#
_entry.id   AF-A0A6I4TZ17-F1
#
_cell.length_a   1.000
_cell.length_b   1.000
_cell.length_c   1.000
_cell.angle_alpha   90.00
_cell.angle_beta   90.00
_cell.angle_gamma   90.00
#
_symmetry.space_group_name_H-M   'P 1'
#
loop_
_entity.id
_entity.type
_entity.pdbx_description
1 polymer ?
#
loop_
_entity_poly.entity_id
_entity_poly.type
_entity_poly.pdbx_seq_one_letter_code
_entity_poly.pdbx_strand_id
1 'polypeptide(L)'
;MSHLRAALALLILAAAPAASLIVAPPETAAQDRAVADGQMLAREAYTFPFDTYEEWQSFMDRAPEERWRAAAVSPFFTPEQFDRYRSGETVRLERIAYASDGLRIKGVIAVPRDATGPLPVVIYAQGGVGEWSRLTFFDIVEMSRLAEQGFIVVASLRRGEGGSEGEPAMGSGDLSDMLNLLALIDQLPGADREHIHYLGFSRGGALGYRLPAACRDRPDRFRGDGRRAQRSRKFPKTRRVRRVCLSGNRGRL
;
A
#
# COMPACT_ATOMS: atom_id res chain seq x y z
N MET A 1 74.80 43.66 33.04
CA MET A 1 75.38 43.26 34.35
C MET A 1 74.25 42.80 35.25
N SER A 2 74.55 41.76 36.03
CA SER A 2 73.90 41.35 37.28
C SER A 2 72.44 40.88 37.21
N HIS A 3 72.31 39.56 37.14
CA HIS A 3 71.33 38.76 37.89
C HIS A 3 71.29 39.17 39.37
N LEU A 4 70.12 39.10 40.03
CA LEU A 4 69.89 38.33 41.27
C LEU A 4 68.50 38.60 41.91
N ARG A 5 67.75 37.49 42.13
CA ARG A 5 67.03 37.08 43.37
C ARG A 5 65.84 37.95 43.87
N ALA A 6 64.78 37.45 44.51
CA ALA A 6 64.26 36.12 44.90
C ALA A 6 62.84 36.33 45.49
N ALA A 7 62.21 35.24 45.97
CA ALA A 7 60.99 35.12 46.81
C ALA A 7 59.65 35.01 46.04
N LEU A 8 58.99 33.84 45.96
CA LEU A 8 58.38 32.93 46.96
C LEU A 8 56.89 33.25 47.22
N ALA A 9 56.06 32.30 46.77
CA ALA A 9 54.73 31.90 47.23
C ALA A 9 53.54 32.89 47.16
N LEU A 10 52.55 32.54 46.33
CA LEU A 10 51.28 32.06 46.88
C LEU A 10 50.54 31.16 45.87
N LEU A 11 50.28 29.93 46.31
CA LEU A 11 49.34 28.99 45.70
C LEU A 11 47.93 29.57 45.80
N ILE A 12 47.22 29.72 44.67
CA ILE A 12 45.76 29.59 44.65
C ILE A 12 45.42 28.60 43.55
N LEU A 13 45.01 27.42 44.00
CA LEU A 13 44.48 26.32 43.22
C LEU A 13 43.06 26.70 42.79
N ALA A 14 42.85 27.08 41.52
CA ALA A 14 41.52 27.17 40.94
C ALA A 14 41.34 26.01 39.96
N ALA A 15 40.53 25.03 40.37
CA ALA A 15 40.14 23.90 39.56
C ALA A 15 39.35 24.36 38.32
N ALA A 16 39.66 23.74 37.18
CA ALA A 16 39.01 23.94 35.89
C ALA A 16 37.54 23.49 35.88
N PRO A 17 36.82 23.80 34.79
CA PRO A 17 36.12 22.75 34.08
C PRO A 17 36.81 22.55 32.73
N ALA A 18 37.31 21.34 32.51
CA ALA A 18 37.66 20.86 31.19
C ALA A 18 36.39 20.94 30.33
N ALA A 19 36.44 21.74 29.26
CA ALA A 19 35.44 21.66 28.21
C ALA A 19 35.57 20.28 27.55
N SER A 20 34.74 19.33 28.00
CA SER A 20 34.53 18.08 27.29
C SER A 20 33.92 18.41 25.94
N LEU A 21 34.76 18.47 24.91
CA LEU A 21 34.32 18.32 23.52
C LEU A 21 33.67 16.94 23.41
N ILE A 22 32.35 16.90 23.56
CA ILE A 22 31.56 15.76 23.12
C ILE A 22 31.67 15.78 21.59
N VAL A 23 32.66 15.08 21.07
CA VAL A 23 32.67 14.67 19.66
C VAL A 23 31.49 13.72 19.53
N ALA A 24 30.41 14.21 18.95
CA ALA A 24 29.29 13.37 18.54
C ALA A 24 29.87 12.23 17.68
N PRO A 25 29.44 10.97 17.89
CA PRO A 25 29.84 9.89 16.99
C PRO A 25 29.44 10.30 15.57
N PRO A 26 30.21 9.92 14.54
CA PRO A 26 29.77 10.17 13.17
C PRO A 26 28.39 9.55 13.03
N GLU A 27 27.39 10.39 12.74
CA GLU A 27 26.11 9.92 12.25
C GLU A 27 26.44 8.95 11.12
N THR A 28 26.13 7.68 11.34
CA THR A 28 26.28 6.64 10.34
C THR A 28 25.45 7.13 9.16
N ALA A 29 26.12 7.63 8.12
CA ALA A 29 25.50 7.93 6.85
C ALA A 29 24.88 6.62 6.36
N ALA A 30 23.60 6.43 6.67
CA ALA A 30 22.77 5.41 6.06
C ALA A 30 22.84 5.73 4.57
N GLN A 31 23.55 4.88 3.84
CA GLN A 31 23.75 5.03 2.41
C GLN A 31 22.39 5.26 1.75
N ASP A 32 22.24 6.41 1.09
CA ASP A 32 21.14 6.77 0.19
C ASP A 32 21.05 5.73 -0.94
N ARG A 33 20.48 4.56 -0.65
CA ARG A 33 19.94 3.71 -1.70
C ARG A 33 18.63 4.35 -2.11
N ALA A 34 18.61 4.90 -3.33
CA ALA A 34 17.38 5.36 -3.96
C ALA A 34 16.30 4.28 -3.79
N VAL A 35 15.20 4.67 -3.15
CA VAL A 35 14.07 3.78 -2.88
C VAL A 35 13.45 3.40 -4.22
N ALA A 36 13.40 2.10 -4.52
CA ALA A 36 12.90 1.62 -5.79
C ALA A 36 11.37 1.69 -5.84
N ASP A 37 10.82 2.01 -7.01
CA ASP A 37 9.37 1.98 -7.20
C ASP A 37 8.78 0.59 -6.90
N GLY A 38 7.64 0.58 -6.23
CA GLY A 38 6.99 -0.63 -5.72
C GLY A 38 7.60 -1.19 -4.44
N GLN A 39 8.69 -0.62 -3.91
CA GLN A 39 9.27 -1.05 -2.64
C GLN A 39 8.29 -0.79 -1.48
N MET A 40 8.06 -1.81 -0.66
CA MET A 40 7.30 -1.68 0.58
C MET A 40 8.08 -0.83 1.60
N LEU A 41 7.47 0.25 2.08
CA LEU A 41 8.10 1.20 3.03
C LEU A 41 7.54 1.09 4.44
N ALA A 42 6.28 0.71 4.59
CA ALA A 42 5.66 0.45 5.88
C ALA A 42 4.48 -0.51 5.72
N ARG A 43 4.21 -1.28 6.77
CA ARG A 43 3.08 -2.20 6.86
C ARG A 43 2.63 -2.27 8.31
N GLU A 44 1.36 -2.00 8.55
CA GLU A 44 0.75 -1.96 9.88
C GLU A 44 -0.65 -2.54 9.83
N ALA A 45 -1.21 -2.94 10.97
CA ALA A 45 -2.58 -3.41 11.04
C ALA A 45 -3.55 -2.28 10.63
N TYR A 46 -4.56 -2.61 9.84
CA TYR A 46 -5.59 -1.64 9.49
C TYR A 46 -6.51 -1.40 10.69
N THR A 47 -6.66 -0.14 11.09
CA THR A 47 -7.60 0.27 12.13
C THR A 47 -8.91 0.70 11.48
N PHE A 48 -10.02 0.08 11.90
CA PHE A 48 -11.35 0.53 11.48
C PHE A 48 -11.66 1.90 12.10
N PRO A 49 -12.24 2.82 11.32
CA PRO A 49 -12.50 4.18 11.79
C PRO A 49 -13.73 4.32 12.72
N PHE A 50 -14.50 3.24 12.90
CA PHE A 50 -15.71 3.19 13.73
C PHE A 50 -15.67 1.94 14.60
N ASP A 51 -16.05 2.08 15.87
CA ASP A 51 -16.05 0.96 16.81
C ASP A 51 -17.36 0.18 16.76
N THR A 52 -18.46 0.84 16.39
CA THR A 52 -19.81 0.25 16.31
C THR A 52 -20.48 0.48 14.97
N TYR A 53 -21.45 -0.37 14.65
CA TYR A 53 -22.28 -0.24 13.46
C TYR A 53 -23.11 1.05 13.50
N GLU A 54 -23.62 1.42 14.66
CA GLU A 54 -24.44 2.62 14.87
C GLU A 54 -23.64 3.91 14.64
N GLU A 55 -22.36 3.93 15.03
CA GLU A 55 -21.45 5.05 14.73
C GLU A 55 -21.21 5.20 13.24
N TRP A 56 -20.93 4.09 12.56
CA TRP A 56 -20.76 4.06 11.12
C TRP A 56 -22.04 4.50 10.39
N GLN A 57 -23.20 3.96 10.79
CA GLN A 57 -24.49 4.33 10.20
C GLN A 57 -24.79 5.81 10.41
N SER A 58 -24.57 6.32 11.62
CA SER A 58 -24.75 7.74 11.93
C SER A 58 -23.80 8.64 11.13
N PHE A 59 -22.59 8.18 10.81
CA PHE A 59 -21.69 8.87 9.91
C PHE A 59 -22.26 8.91 8.48
N MET A 60 -22.70 7.77 7.95
CA MET A 60 -23.26 7.67 6.60
C MET A 60 -24.54 8.52 6.43
N ASP A 61 -25.42 8.54 7.42
CA ASP A 61 -26.68 9.31 7.40
C ASP A 61 -26.44 10.84 7.39
N ARG A 62 -25.35 11.27 8.05
CA ARG A 62 -24.93 12.67 8.15
C ARG A 62 -24.07 13.14 6.99
N ALA A 63 -23.69 12.28 6.06
CA ALA A 63 -22.91 12.62 4.87
C ALA A 63 -23.85 12.90 3.68
N PRO A 64 -24.33 14.15 3.47
CA PRO A 64 -25.32 14.47 2.43
C PRO A 64 -24.86 14.11 1.01
N GLU A 65 -23.56 14.18 0.73
CA GLU A 65 -22.95 13.80 -0.55
C GLU A 65 -22.87 12.27 -0.74
N GLU A 66 -22.93 11.52 0.35
CA GLU A 66 -22.89 10.06 0.36
C GLU A 66 -24.27 9.43 0.50
N ARG A 67 -25.37 10.20 0.63
CA ARG A 67 -26.72 9.64 0.82
C ARG A 67 -27.12 8.57 -0.21
N TRP A 68 -26.76 8.77 -1.48
CA TRP A 68 -27.00 7.76 -2.52
C TRP A 68 -26.09 6.54 -2.38
N ARG A 69 -24.85 6.72 -1.90
CA ARG A 69 -23.94 5.62 -1.55
C ARG A 69 -24.46 4.89 -0.33
N ALA A 70 -24.78 5.58 0.76
CA ALA A 70 -25.41 5.06 1.96
C ALA A 70 -26.65 4.22 1.61
N ALA A 71 -27.55 4.73 0.78
CA ALA A 71 -28.72 3.97 0.31
C ALA A 71 -28.36 2.76 -0.59
N ALA A 72 -27.32 2.88 -1.43
CA ALA A 72 -26.87 1.80 -2.30
C ALA A 72 -26.07 0.72 -1.55
N VAL A 73 -25.40 1.08 -0.45
CA VAL A 73 -24.49 0.22 0.30
C VAL A 73 -25.18 -0.39 1.52
N SER A 74 -26.01 0.35 2.26
CA SER A 74 -26.62 -0.09 3.53
C SER A 74 -27.36 -1.44 3.47
N PRO A 75 -28.04 -1.85 2.38
CA PRO A 75 -28.65 -3.18 2.32
C PRO A 75 -27.63 -4.33 2.33
N PHE A 76 -26.35 -4.04 2.10
CA PHE A 76 -25.26 -5.01 2.07
C PHE A 76 -24.40 -5.03 3.34
N PHE A 77 -24.74 -4.22 4.36
CA PHE A 77 -24.03 -4.12 5.63
C PHE A 77 -25.00 -4.25 6.78
N THR A 78 -25.32 -5.49 7.16
CA THR A 78 -25.97 -5.73 8.45
C THR A 78 -24.96 -5.50 9.59
N PRO A 79 -25.42 -5.23 10.83
CA PRO A 79 -24.54 -5.12 11.99
C PRO A 79 -23.58 -6.31 12.14
N GLU A 80 -24.07 -7.53 11.87
CA GLU A 80 -23.26 -8.76 11.95
C GLU A 80 -22.14 -8.78 10.91
N GLN A 81 -22.39 -8.26 9.71
CA GLN A 81 -21.35 -8.14 8.69
C GLN A 81 -20.30 -7.10 9.10
N PHE A 82 -20.73 -5.96 9.63
CA PHE A 82 -19.83 -4.92 10.12
C PHE A 82 -18.90 -5.46 11.21
N ASP A 83 -19.46 -6.09 12.25
CA ASP A 83 -18.68 -6.65 13.35
C ASP A 83 -17.72 -7.74 12.90
N ARG A 84 -18.15 -8.60 11.98
CA ARG A 84 -17.28 -9.64 11.41
C ARG A 84 -16.09 -9.05 10.66
N TYR A 85 -16.29 -8.03 9.84
CA TYR A 85 -15.17 -7.40 9.12
C TYR A 85 -14.27 -6.61 10.07
N ARG A 86 -14.84 -5.95 11.08
CA ARG A 86 -14.11 -5.20 12.09
C ARG A 86 -13.26 -6.10 12.99
N SER A 87 -13.77 -7.27 13.39
CA SER A 87 -13.03 -8.21 14.26
C SER A 87 -11.75 -8.73 13.59
N GLY A 88 -11.74 -8.79 12.26
CA GLY A 88 -10.60 -9.29 11.49
C GLY A 88 -10.28 -10.76 11.77
N GLU A 89 -11.28 -11.55 12.18
CA GLU A 89 -11.14 -12.97 12.52
C GLU A 89 -10.83 -13.84 11.30
N THR A 90 -11.46 -13.57 10.16
CA THR A 90 -11.27 -14.34 8.91
C THR A 90 -10.22 -13.71 8.01
N VAL A 91 -10.16 -12.37 7.98
CA VAL A 91 -9.30 -11.60 7.09
C VAL A 91 -8.44 -10.65 7.91
N ARG A 92 -7.14 -10.66 7.67
CA ARG A 92 -6.21 -9.67 8.17
C ARG A 92 -6.15 -8.50 7.18
N LEU A 93 -6.60 -7.34 7.63
CA LEU A 93 -6.46 -6.07 6.90
C LEU A 93 -5.22 -5.33 7.39
N GLU A 94 -4.48 -4.77 6.45
CA GLU A 94 -3.24 -4.07 6.71
C GLU A 94 -3.22 -2.76 5.93
N ARG A 95 -2.74 -1.69 6.59
CA ARG A 95 -2.39 -0.46 5.91
C ARG A 95 -0.93 -0.53 5.49
N ILE A 96 -0.65 -0.11 4.27
CA ILE A 96 0.70 -0.12 3.71
C ILE A 96 1.12 1.28 3.26
N ALA A 97 2.43 1.47 3.14
CA ALA A 97 3.01 2.55 2.37
C ALA A 97 4.07 1.97 1.43
N TYR A 98 4.14 2.47 0.20
CA TYR A 98 5.09 2.03 -0.81
C TYR A 98 5.59 3.20 -1.65
N ALA A 99 6.75 3.01 -2.29
CA ALA A 99 7.32 4.02 -3.16
C ALA A 99 6.72 3.98 -4.57
N SER A 100 6.41 5.15 -5.12
CA SER A 100 5.91 5.29 -6.50
C SER A 100 6.28 6.66 -7.07
N ASP A 101 7.11 6.70 -8.10
CA ASP A 101 7.63 7.93 -8.73
C ASP A 101 8.26 8.90 -7.70
N GLY A 102 9.00 8.34 -6.73
CA GLY A 102 9.59 9.10 -5.63
C GLY A 102 8.62 9.55 -4.53
N LEU A 103 7.34 9.17 -4.61
CA LEU A 103 6.31 9.48 -3.61
C LEU A 103 6.05 8.30 -2.68
N ARG A 104 5.67 8.60 -1.43
CA ARG A 104 5.13 7.64 -0.48
C ARG A 104 3.61 7.50 -0.66
N ILE A 105 3.19 6.44 -1.31
CA ILE A 105 1.79 6.13 -1.59
C ILE A 105 1.25 5.14 -0.56
N LYS A 106 0.06 5.41 -0.03
CA LYS A 106 -0.63 4.53 0.93
C LYS A 106 -1.47 3.48 0.20
N GLY A 107 -1.74 2.38 0.88
CA GLY A 107 -2.57 1.31 0.36
C GLY A 107 -3.22 0.49 1.46
N VAL A 108 -4.06 -0.46 1.05
CA VAL A 108 -4.64 -1.48 1.91
C VAL A 108 -4.39 -2.86 1.32
N ILE A 109 -4.05 -3.82 2.17
CA ILE A 109 -3.98 -5.24 1.82
C ILE A 109 -5.00 -6.01 2.65
N ALA A 110 -5.75 -6.91 2.02
CA ALA A 110 -6.58 -7.92 2.67
C ALA A 110 -5.98 -9.31 2.43
N VAL A 111 -5.71 -10.05 3.51
CA VAL A 111 -5.13 -11.39 3.46
C VAL A 111 -5.99 -12.35 4.27
N PRO A 112 -6.48 -13.47 3.72
CA PRO A 112 -7.18 -14.48 4.50
C PRO A 112 -6.23 -15.13 5.52
N ARG A 113 -6.73 -15.42 6.73
CA ARG A 113 -5.91 -15.97 7.81
C ARG A 113 -5.64 -17.46 7.70
N ASP A 114 -6.53 -18.20 7.04
CA ASP A 114 -6.51 -19.65 6.89
C ASP A 114 -5.80 -20.12 5.60
N ALA A 115 -5.01 -19.24 4.97
CA ALA A 115 -4.25 -19.57 3.77
C ALA A 115 -3.21 -20.66 4.03
N THR A 116 -3.30 -21.77 3.30
CA THR A 116 -2.38 -22.94 3.41
C THR A 116 -1.31 -22.99 2.32
N GLY A 117 -1.24 -21.99 1.44
CA GLY A 117 -0.27 -21.90 0.35
C GLY A 117 -0.33 -20.55 -0.38
N PRO A 118 0.44 -20.38 -1.48
CA PRO A 118 0.39 -19.18 -2.30
C PRO A 118 -1.02 -18.94 -2.86
N LEU A 119 -1.49 -17.70 -2.78
CA LEU A 119 -2.82 -17.30 -3.23
C LEU A 119 -2.75 -16.36 -4.43
N PRO A 120 -3.67 -16.49 -5.42
CA PRO A 120 -3.81 -15.50 -6.47
C PRO A 120 -4.07 -14.11 -5.88
N VAL A 121 -3.62 -13.08 -6.59
CA VAL A 121 -3.71 -11.70 -6.13
C VAL A 121 -4.72 -10.91 -6.96
N VAL A 122 -5.53 -10.08 -6.32
CA VAL A 122 -6.41 -9.11 -6.98
C VAL A 122 -5.92 -7.71 -6.65
N ILE A 123 -5.54 -6.95 -7.69
CA ILE A 123 -5.43 -5.50 -7.61
C ILE A 123 -6.85 -4.94 -7.64
N TYR A 124 -7.26 -4.33 -6.54
CA TYR A 124 -8.55 -3.66 -6.38
C TYR A 124 -8.38 -2.17 -6.65
N ALA A 125 -9.17 -1.63 -7.59
CA ALA A 125 -9.10 -0.24 -7.99
C ALA A 125 -10.48 0.44 -7.87
N GLN A 126 -10.63 1.23 -6.82
CA GLN A 126 -11.83 2.02 -6.54
C GLN A 126 -12.10 3.09 -7.63
N GLY A 127 -13.36 3.48 -7.74
CA GLY A 127 -13.83 4.48 -8.71
C GLY A 127 -13.55 5.93 -8.30
N GLY A 128 -14.40 6.83 -8.77
CA GLY A 128 -14.46 8.21 -8.30
C GLY A 128 -13.37 9.16 -8.79
N VAL A 129 -13.60 10.45 -8.50
CA VAL A 129 -12.72 11.59 -8.78
C VAL A 129 -12.75 12.52 -7.58
N GLY A 130 -11.63 13.19 -7.27
CA GLY A 130 -11.49 13.99 -6.05
C GLY A 130 -11.91 13.20 -4.80
N GLU A 131 -12.67 13.83 -3.91
CA GLU A 131 -13.12 13.20 -2.65
C GLU A 131 -13.87 11.86 -2.85
N TRP A 132 -14.50 11.64 -4.00
CA TRP A 132 -15.19 10.38 -4.30
C TRP A 132 -14.27 9.21 -4.63
N SER A 133 -12.97 9.46 -4.75
CA SER A 133 -11.94 8.51 -5.17
C SER A 133 -11.26 7.76 -4.01
N ARG A 134 -11.68 8.11 -2.79
CA ARG A 134 -11.29 7.44 -1.55
C ARG A 134 -11.76 6.00 -1.49
N LEU A 135 -10.95 5.15 -0.87
CA LEU A 135 -11.43 3.84 -0.40
C LEU A 135 -12.42 4.07 0.73
N THR A 136 -13.61 3.50 0.56
CA THR A 136 -14.72 3.55 1.50
C THR A 136 -14.82 2.24 2.27
N PHE A 137 -15.67 2.22 3.29
CA PHE A 137 -15.98 0.97 4.01
C PHE A 137 -16.52 -0.13 3.08
N PHE A 138 -17.29 0.25 2.05
CA PHE A 138 -17.78 -0.69 1.03
C PHE A 138 -16.61 -1.40 0.32
N ASP A 139 -15.57 -0.64 -0.06
CA ASP A 139 -14.41 -1.19 -0.74
C ASP A 139 -13.65 -2.17 0.19
N ILE A 140 -13.48 -1.82 1.47
CA ILE A 140 -12.82 -2.69 2.47
C ILE A 140 -13.57 -4.03 2.61
N VAL A 141 -14.89 -4.00 2.63
CA VAL A 141 -15.69 -5.22 2.72
C VAL A 141 -15.64 -6.03 1.43
N GLU A 142 -15.71 -5.41 0.25
CA GLU A 142 -15.56 -6.15 -1.00
C GLU A 142 -14.16 -6.78 -1.11
N MET A 143 -13.12 -6.08 -0.68
CA MET A 143 -11.77 -6.64 -0.56
C MET A 143 -11.73 -7.83 0.41
N SER A 144 -12.40 -7.73 1.55
CA SER A 144 -12.47 -8.81 2.53
C SER A 144 -13.25 -10.02 2.02
N ARG A 145 -14.36 -9.80 1.30
CA ARG A 145 -15.13 -10.87 0.64
C ARG A 145 -14.33 -11.62 -0.42
N LEU A 146 -13.47 -10.90 -1.16
CA LEU A 146 -12.54 -11.51 -2.10
C LEU A 146 -11.44 -12.28 -1.36
N ALA A 147 -10.94 -11.74 -0.25
CA ALA A 147 -9.95 -12.43 0.58
C ALA A 147 -10.49 -13.76 1.13
N GLU A 148 -11.72 -13.77 1.64
CA GLU A 148 -12.45 -14.97 2.09
C GLU A 148 -12.64 -16.03 0.99
N GLN A 149 -12.53 -15.63 -0.30
CA GLN A 149 -12.59 -16.54 -1.44
C GLN A 149 -11.20 -17.07 -1.86
N GLY A 150 -10.16 -16.83 -1.05
CA GLY A 150 -8.82 -17.33 -1.30
C GLY A 150 -7.96 -16.43 -2.19
N PHE A 151 -8.16 -15.11 -2.12
CA PHE A 151 -7.32 -14.13 -2.80
C PHE A 151 -6.52 -13.28 -1.79
N ILE A 152 -5.32 -12.86 -2.16
CA ILE A 152 -4.74 -11.65 -1.55
C ILE A 152 -5.27 -10.45 -2.33
N VAL A 153 -5.77 -9.43 -1.64
CA VAL A 153 -6.33 -8.25 -2.31
C VAL A 153 -5.52 -7.03 -1.93
N VAL A 154 -5.10 -6.25 -2.92
CA VAL A 154 -4.25 -5.07 -2.73
C VAL A 154 -4.89 -3.87 -3.41
N ALA A 155 -4.99 -2.76 -2.70
CA ALA A 155 -5.50 -1.50 -3.24
C ALA A 155 -4.53 -0.36 -2.93
N SER A 156 -4.39 0.58 -3.88
CA SER A 156 -3.69 1.83 -3.63
C SER A 156 -4.70 2.93 -3.29
N LEU A 157 -4.35 3.74 -2.29
CA LEU A 157 -4.98 5.04 -2.12
C LEU A 157 -4.39 6.00 -3.16
N ARG A 158 -5.23 6.89 -3.68
CA ARG A 158 -4.87 7.83 -4.73
C ARG A 158 -3.95 8.93 -4.18
N ARG A 159 -3.08 9.49 -5.03
CA ARG A 159 -2.22 10.62 -4.66
C ARG A 159 -3.07 11.78 -4.13
N GLY A 160 -2.61 12.41 -3.06
CA GLY A 160 -3.33 13.48 -2.37
C GLY A 160 -4.49 13.01 -1.48
N GLU A 161 -4.74 11.70 -1.39
CA GLU A 161 -5.85 11.15 -0.62
C GLU A 161 -5.39 10.13 0.44
N GLY A 162 -6.08 10.15 1.60
CA GLY A 162 -5.88 9.21 2.70
C GLY A 162 -4.42 9.00 3.13
N GLY A 163 -3.64 10.08 3.06
CA GLY A 163 -2.24 10.13 3.49
C GLY A 163 -1.22 9.71 2.43
N SER A 164 -1.64 9.46 1.19
CA SER A 164 -0.72 9.33 0.04
C SER A 164 -0.16 10.70 -0.35
N GLU A 165 1.14 10.77 -0.61
CA GLU A 165 1.80 11.97 -1.11
C GLU A 165 1.44 12.30 -2.57
N GLY A 166 1.79 13.52 -2.98
CA GLY A 166 1.58 14.04 -4.33
C GLY A 166 0.19 14.64 -4.55
N GLU A 167 -0.01 15.21 -5.73
CA GLU A 167 -1.27 15.83 -6.11
C GLU A 167 -2.22 14.82 -6.76
N PRO A 168 -3.55 15.00 -6.62
CA PRO A 168 -4.54 14.18 -7.31
C PRO A 168 -4.29 14.16 -8.83
N ALA A 169 -3.80 13.02 -9.33
CA ALA A 169 -3.43 12.87 -10.73
C ALA A 169 -4.44 11.99 -11.45
N MET A 170 -5.17 12.50 -12.45
CA MET A 170 -5.93 11.63 -13.36
C MET A 170 -5.02 11.10 -14.46
N GLY A 171 -5.00 9.77 -14.62
CA GLY A 171 -4.34 9.14 -15.77
C GLY A 171 -2.97 8.55 -15.45
N SER A 172 -1.88 9.24 -15.81
CA SER A 172 -0.52 8.67 -15.78
C SER A 172 -0.02 8.35 -14.36
N GLY A 173 -0.32 9.21 -13.38
CA GLY A 173 0.01 8.97 -11.97
C GLY A 173 -0.69 7.72 -11.43
N ASP A 174 -2.01 7.65 -11.55
CA ASP A 174 -2.78 6.46 -11.15
C ASP A 174 -2.26 5.18 -11.81
N LEU A 175 -1.96 5.25 -13.11
CA LEU A 175 -1.48 4.11 -13.86
C LEU A 175 -0.10 3.68 -13.35
N SER A 176 0.77 4.62 -13.00
CA SER A 176 2.09 4.33 -12.44
C SER A 176 1.98 3.70 -11.06
N ASP A 177 1.07 4.18 -10.21
CA ASP A 177 0.78 3.60 -8.90
C ASP A 177 0.26 2.15 -9.02
N MET A 178 -0.68 1.91 -9.94
CA MET A 178 -1.19 0.55 -10.24
C MET A 178 -0.10 -0.39 -10.78
N LEU A 179 0.79 0.13 -11.62
CA LEU A 179 1.95 -0.63 -12.12
C LEU A 179 2.94 -0.95 -10.99
N ASN A 180 3.14 -0.02 -10.06
CA ASN A 180 4.03 -0.19 -8.92
C ASN A 180 3.49 -1.16 -7.88
N LEU A 181 2.16 -1.33 -7.81
CA LEU A 181 1.57 -2.44 -7.06
C LEU A 181 2.02 -3.82 -7.57
N LEU A 182 2.31 -3.99 -8.88
CA LEU A 182 2.81 -5.27 -9.38
C LEU A 182 4.18 -5.63 -8.79
N ALA A 183 5.10 -4.66 -8.73
CA ALA A 183 6.40 -4.83 -8.10
C ALA A 183 6.30 -4.98 -6.57
N LEU A 184 5.30 -4.35 -5.95
CA LEU A 184 4.99 -4.56 -4.53
C LEU A 184 4.48 -5.98 -4.27
N ILE A 185 3.62 -6.51 -5.14
CA ILE A 185 3.07 -7.87 -5.03
C ILE A 185 4.18 -8.92 -5.02
N ASP A 186 5.27 -8.70 -5.76
CA ASP A 186 6.42 -9.60 -5.74
C ASP A 186 7.07 -9.72 -4.36
N GLN A 187 6.90 -8.72 -3.49
CA GLN A 187 7.42 -8.71 -2.13
C GLN A 187 6.43 -9.28 -1.10
N LEU A 188 5.18 -9.59 -1.49
CA LEU A 188 4.16 -10.06 -0.55
C LEU A 188 4.33 -11.55 -0.21
N PRO A 189 4.46 -11.90 1.09
CA PRO A 189 4.47 -13.29 1.53
C PRO A 189 3.14 -13.97 1.18
N GLY A 190 3.21 -15.18 0.63
CA GLY A 190 2.03 -15.95 0.27
C GLY A 190 1.33 -15.51 -1.02
N ALA A 191 1.87 -14.56 -1.78
CA ALA A 191 1.34 -14.19 -3.09
C ALA A 191 1.77 -15.17 -4.18
N ASP A 192 0.81 -15.64 -4.97
CA ASP A 192 1.04 -16.31 -6.24
C ASP A 192 1.22 -15.25 -7.34
N ARG A 193 2.48 -14.97 -7.64
CA ARG A 193 2.92 -13.95 -8.59
C ARG A 193 2.54 -14.25 -10.04
N GLU A 194 2.19 -15.51 -10.36
CA GLU A 194 1.76 -15.88 -11.71
C GLU A 194 0.28 -15.57 -11.95
N HIS A 195 -0.51 -15.48 -10.88
CA HIS A 195 -1.96 -15.32 -10.93
C HIS A 195 -2.38 -13.98 -10.33
N ILE A 196 -1.94 -12.90 -10.97
CA ILE A 196 -2.34 -11.54 -10.64
C ILE A 196 -3.52 -11.12 -11.53
N HIS A 197 -4.54 -10.62 -10.88
CA HIS A 197 -5.77 -10.16 -11.48
C HIS A 197 -6.10 -8.71 -11.15
N TYR A 198 -7.00 -8.11 -11.93
CA TYR A 198 -7.47 -6.75 -11.71
C TYR A 198 -8.99 -6.68 -11.62
N LEU A 199 -9.48 -5.97 -10.60
CA LEU A 199 -10.88 -5.61 -10.44
C LEU A 199 -10.95 -4.09 -10.22
N GLY A 200 -11.57 -3.38 -11.16
CA GLY A 200 -11.70 -1.93 -11.08
C GLY A 200 -13.10 -1.42 -11.38
N PHE A 201 -13.48 -0.34 -10.73
CA PHE A 201 -14.79 0.31 -10.88
C PHE A 201 -14.64 1.71 -11.49
N SER A 202 -15.52 2.11 -12.42
CA SER A 202 -15.52 3.44 -13.04
C SER A 202 -14.11 3.87 -13.55
N ARG A 203 -13.52 4.95 -13.03
CA ARG A 203 -12.12 5.37 -13.30
C ARG A 203 -11.12 4.23 -13.06
N GLY A 204 -11.26 3.49 -11.96
CA GLY A 204 -10.46 2.29 -11.70
C GLY A 204 -10.64 1.23 -12.79
N GLY A 205 -11.86 1.04 -13.28
CA GLY A 205 -12.13 0.17 -14.43
C GLY A 205 -11.44 0.65 -15.71
N ALA A 206 -11.48 1.95 -15.99
CA ALA A 206 -10.82 2.57 -17.14
C ALA A 206 -9.29 2.39 -17.10
N LEU A 207 -8.67 2.52 -15.93
CA LEU A 207 -7.23 2.25 -15.75
C LEU A 207 -6.87 0.80 -16.08
N GLY A 208 -7.74 -0.16 -15.73
CA GLY A 208 -7.57 -1.58 -16.03
C GLY A 208 -7.43 -1.88 -17.53
N TYR A 209 -8.04 -1.07 -18.41
CA TYR A 209 -7.87 -1.23 -19.86
C TYR A 209 -6.48 -0.77 -20.35
N ARG A 210 -5.84 0.16 -19.63
CA ARG A 210 -4.52 0.71 -19.98
C ARG A 210 -3.38 -0.13 -19.42
N LEU A 211 -3.62 -0.83 -18.32
CA LEU A 211 -2.60 -1.57 -17.56
C LEU A 211 -1.86 -2.62 -18.41
N PRO A 212 -2.52 -3.47 -19.22
CA PRO A 212 -1.82 -4.45 -20.06
C PRO A 212 -0.96 -3.80 -21.16
N ALA A 213 -1.41 -2.67 -21.72
CA ALA A 213 -0.65 -1.93 -22.72
C ALA A 213 0.62 -1.32 -22.10
N ALA A 214 0.48 -0.69 -20.93
CA ALA A 214 1.62 -0.11 -20.22
C ALA A 214 2.64 -1.17 -19.76
N CYS A 215 2.18 -2.35 -19.33
CA CYS A 215 3.05 -3.50 -19.04
C CYS A 215 3.88 -3.94 -20.26
N ARG A 216 3.27 -3.92 -21.46
CA ARG A 216 3.95 -4.29 -22.71
C ARG A 216 5.03 -3.28 -23.09
N ASP A 217 4.76 -2.00 -22.88
CA ASP A 217 5.66 -0.91 -23.26
C ASP A 217 6.82 -0.73 -22.28
N ARG A 218 6.73 -1.30 -21.07
CA ARG A 218 7.79 -1.32 -20.03
C ARG A 218 8.18 -2.74 -19.61
N PRO A 219 8.70 -3.57 -20.54
CA PRO A 219 8.91 -5.00 -20.30
C PRO A 219 10.05 -5.29 -19.30
N ASP A 220 11.01 -4.37 -19.17
CA ASP A 220 12.11 -4.40 -18.19
C ASP A 220 11.61 -4.34 -16.75
N ARG A 221 10.48 -3.67 -16.51
CA ARG A 221 9.88 -3.48 -15.18
C ARG A 221 8.98 -4.65 -14.73
N PHE A 222 8.51 -5.49 -15.66
CA PHE A 222 7.50 -6.53 -15.41
C PHE A 222 7.83 -7.90 -16.00
N ARG A 223 9.10 -8.18 -16.32
CA ARG A 223 9.54 -9.53 -16.70
C ARG A 223 9.39 -10.47 -15.50
N GLY A 224 8.30 -11.23 -15.48
CA GLY A 224 8.27 -12.49 -14.75
C GLY A 224 9.41 -13.38 -15.24
N ASP A 225 10.14 -13.97 -14.30
CA ASP A 225 10.97 -15.16 -14.51
C ASP A 225 10.22 -16.11 -15.46
N GLY A 226 10.81 -16.40 -16.63
CA GLY A 226 10.15 -17.03 -17.78
C GLY A 226 9.67 -18.47 -17.59
N ARG A 227 8.87 -18.75 -16.57
CA ARG A 227 8.27 -20.06 -16.32
C ARG A 227 6.85 -20.11 -16.89
N ARG A 228 6.57 -21.26 -17.52
CA ARG A 228 5.37 -21.51 -18.33
C ARG A 228 4.09 -21.24 -17.53
N ALA A 229 3.21 -20.42 -18.08
CA ALA A 229 1.80 -20.41 -17.68
C ALA A 229 1.19 -21.79 -18.01
N GLN A 230 1.00 -22.63 -17.00
CA GLN A 230 0.14 -23.81 -17.11
C GLN A 230 -1.32 -23.34 -17.16
N ARG A 231 -2.06 -23.79 -18.18
CA ARG A 231 -3.51 -23.62 -18.24
C ARG A 231 -4.15 -24.35 -17.05
N SER A 232 -4.72 -23.62 -16.10
CA SER A 232 -5.50 -24.21 -15.02
C SER A 232 -6.97 -23.75 -15.01
N ARG A 233 -7.80 -24.77 -14.77
CA ARG A 233 -9.23 -24.96 -14.43
C ARG A 233 -10.25 -23.81 -14.58
N LYS A 234 -11.43 -24.19 -15.09
CA LYS A 234 -12.63 -23.36 -15.29
C LYS A 234 -13.12 -22.77 -13.96
N PHE A 235 -13.24 -21.44 -13.92
CA PHE A 235 -13.84 -20.67 -12.82
C PHE A 235 -15.38 -20.60 -12.90
N PRO A 236 -16.08 -20.40 -11.77
CA PRO A 236 -17.52 -20.15 -11.73
C PRO A 236 -17.90 -18.83 -12.43
N LYS A 237 -19.10 -18.79 -13.01
CA LYS A 237 -19.56 -17.79 -14.01
C LYS A 237 -20.02 -16.42 -13.43
N THR A 238 -19.48 -15.94 -12.31
CA THR A 238 -19.94 -14.68 -11.72
C THR A 238 -18.80 -13.67 -11.55
N ARG A 239 -18.91 -12.54 -12.29
CA ARG A 239 -17.97 -11.40 -12.43
C ARG A 239 -16.56 -11.77 -12.97
N ARG A 240 -16.22 -11.27 -14.15
CA ARG A 240 -14.96 -11.61 -14.85
C ARG A 240 -13.76 -10.86 -14.26
N VAL A 241 -13.00 -11.54 -13.44
CA VAL A 241 -11.65 -11.16 -13.02
C VAL A 241 -10.66 -11.46 -14.17
N ARG A 242 -9.86 -10.48 -14.62
CA ARG A 242 -8.93 -10.64 -15.76
C ARG A 242 -7.47 -10.63 -15.30
N ARG A 243 -6.61 -11.40 -15.97
CA ARG A 243 -5.15 -11.39 -15.74
C ARG A 243 -4.57 -10.04 -16.15
N VAL A 244 -3.69 -9.48 -15.31
CA VAL A 244 -3.19 -8.09 -15.46
C VAL A 244 -2.16 -7.95 -16.56
N CYS A 245 -1.10 -8.76 -16.52
CA CYS A 245 -0.06 -8.76 -17.54
C CYS A 245 0.10 -10.19 -18.07
N LEU A 246 0.13 -10.32 -19.40
CA LEU A 246 0.39 -11.59 -20.07
C LEU A 246 1.90 -11.70 -20.24
N SER A 247 2.53 -12.75 -19.68
CA SER A 247 3.89 -13.08 -20.04
C SER A 247 3.92 -13.46 -21.52
N GLY A 248 4.41 -12.53 -22.35
CA GLY A 248 4.49 -12.70 -23.79
C GLY A 248 5.57 -13.70 -24.15
N ASN A 249 5.18 -14.90 -24.57
CA ASN A 249 6.07 -15.80 -25.28
C ASN A 249 6.28 -15.25 -26.70
N ARG A 250 7.29 -14.39 -26.92
CA ARG A 250 7.80 -14.15 -28.27
C ARG A 250 8.73 -15.29 -28.65
N GLY A 251 8.14 -16.46 -28.91
CA GLY A 251 8.79 -17.44 -29.76
C GLY A 251 8.95 -16.81 -31.14
N ARG A 252 10.20 -16.57 -31.56
CA ARG A 252 10.52 -16.39 -32.97
C ARG A 252 10.04 -17.63 -33.71
N LEU A 253 9.17 -17.45 -34.70
CA LEU A 253 9.11 -18.23 -35.93
C LEU A 253 8.96 -17.22 -37.06
#